data_AF-A0A1H8LUB2-F1
#
_entry.id   AF-A0A1H8LUB2-F1
#
_cell.length_a   1.000
_cell.length_b   1.000
_cell.length_c   1.000
_cell.angle_alpha   90.00
_cell.angle_beta   90.00
_cell.angle_gamma   90.00
#
_symmetry.space_group_name_H-M   'P 1'
#
loop_
_entity.id
_entity.type
_entity.pdbx_description
1 polymer ?
#
loop_
_entity_poly.entity_id
_entity_poly.type
_entity_poly.pdbx_seq_one_letter_code
_entity_poly.pdbx_strand_id
1 'polypeptide(L)' 'MSNAHTLNPESDTAIRVTTTANVVVQAAMAMALGLIVVGMVGFSHISAVHNAAHDVRHANAFPCH' A
#
# COMPACT_ATOMS: atom_id res chain seq x y z
N MET A 1 -30.65 17.09 -33.34
CA MET A 1 -30.56 17.93 -32.12
C MET A 1 -29.25 17.57 -31.42
N SER A 2 -28.17 18.26 -31.76
CA SER A 2 -26.83 18.01 -31.21
C SER A 2 -26.69 18.70 -29.85
N ASN A 3 -26.67 17.94 -28.77
CA ASN A 3 -26.34 18.46 -27.45
C ASN A 3 -24.83 18.25 -27.22
N ALA A 4 -24.04 19.25 -27.61
CA ALA A 4 -22.65 19.33 -27.20
C ALA A 4 -22.61 19.60 -25.69
N HIS A 5 -22.45 18.53 -24.90
CA HIS A 5 -22.07 18.59 -23.50
C HIS A 5 -20.63 19.15 -23.46
N THR A 6 -20.53 20.44 -23.20
CA THR A 6 -19.28 21.19 -23.02
C THR A 6 -18.51 20.60 -21.83
N LEU A 7 -17.61 19.65 -22.09
CA LEU A 7 -16.66 19.14 -21.11
C LEU A 7 -15.55 20.18 -20.95
N ASN A 8 -15.60 20.95 -19.87
CA ASN A 8 -14.50 21.83 -19.50
C ASN A 8 -13.26 20.97 -19.16
N PRO A 9 -12.16 21.04 -19.93
CA PRO A 9 -10.97 20.20 -19.72
C PRO A 9 -10.23 20.52 -18.42
N GLU A 10 -10.56 21.64 -17.78
CA GLU A 10 -10.01 22.06 -16.49
C GLU A 10 -10.46 21.13 -15.35
N SER A 11 -11.69 20.62 -15.40
CA SER A 11 -12.26 19.74 -14.37
C SER A 11 -11.64 18.33 -14.42
N ASP A 12 -11.47 17.78 -15.63
CA ASP A 12 -10.84 16.47 -15.82
C ASP A 12 -9.35 16.48 -15.48
N THR A 13 -8.65 17.56 -15.81
CA THR A 13 -7.22 17.68 -15.47
C THR A 13 -7.03 17.79 -13.97
N ALA A 14 -7.84 18.59 -13.27
CA ALA A 14 -7.81 18.69 -11.81
C ALA A 14 -8.12 17.34 -11.13
N ILE A 15 -9.17 16.63 -11.57
CA ILE A 15 -9.54 15.31 -11.03
C ILE A 15 -8.44 14.27 -11.27
N ARG A 16 -7.81 14.25 -12.46
CA ARG A 16 -6.71 13.33 -12.76
C ARG A 16 -5.49 13.62 -11.90
N VAL A 17 -5.14 14.89 -11.67
CA VAL A 17 -4.03 15.28 -10.78
C VAL A 17 -4.30 14.90 -9.32
N THR A 18 -5.52 15.14 -8.81
CA THR A 18 -5.90 14.72 -7.45
C THR A 18 -5.89 13.20 -7.30
N THR A 19 -6.35 12.46 -8.31
CA THR A 19 -6.36 10.99 -8.30
C THR A 19 -4.95 10.42 -8.34
N THR A 20 -4.06 10.92 -9.22
CA THR A 20 -2.68 10.43 -9.31
C THR A 20 -1.87 10.79 -8.07
N ALA A 21 -2.02 12.00 -7.53
CA ALA A 21 -1.40 12.39 -6.27
C ALA A 21 -1.84 11.45 -5.12
N ASN A 22 -3.13 11.10 -5.05
CA ASN A 22 -3.65 10.20 -4.04
C ASN A 22 -3.05 8.78 -4.17
N VAL A 23 -2.93 8.26 -5.39
CA VAL A 23 -2.31 6.95 -5.64
C VAL A 23 -0.83 6.94 -5.23
N VAL A 24 -0.09 8.01 -5.50
CA VAL A 24 1.32 8.13 -5.09
C VAL A 24 1.45 8.16 -3.57
N VAL A 25 0.60 8.91 -2.88
CA VAL A 25 0.58 8.96 -1.40
C VAL A 25 0.23 7.60 -0.82
N GLN A 26 -0.78 6.91 -1.36
CA GLN A 26 -1.16 5.56 -0.95
C GLN A 26 -0.02 4.56 -1.14
N ALA A 27 0.65 4.58 -2.30
CA ALA A 27 1.79 3.72 -2.60
C ALA A 27 2.98 4.01 -1.67
N ALA A 28 3.27 5.29 -1.40
CA ALA A 28 4.34 5.68 -0.48
C ALA A 28 4.05 5.21 0.95
N MET A 29 2.80 5.33 1.43
CA MET A 29 2.40 4.81 2.73
C MET A 29 2.49 3.29 2.81
N ALA A 30 2.07 2.58 1.75
CA ALA A 30 2.21 1.13 1.68
C ALA A 30 3.69 0.68 1.73
N MET A 31 4.57 1.38 1.00
CA MET A 31 6.02 1.11 1.06
C MET A 31 6.61 1.45 2.43
N ALA A 32 6.24 2.58 3.03
CA ALA A 32 6.69 2.96 4.36
C ALA A 32 6.26 1.93 5.42
N LEU A 33 5.01 1.47 5.37
CA LEU A 33 4.52 0.39 6.22
C LEU A 33 5.34 -0.89 6.05
N GLY A 34 5.58 -1.31 4.79
CA GLY A 34 6.39 -2.50 4.50
C GLY A 34 7.82 -2.39 5.05
N LEU A 35 8.47 -1.24 4.88
CA LEU A 35 9.80 -0.97 5.42
C LEU A 35 9.82 -0.98 6.95
N ILE A 36 8.80 -0.41 7.60
CA ILE A 36 8.66 -0.45 9.06
C ILE A 36 8.50 -1.89 9.55
N VAL A 37 7.66 -2.69 8.90
CA VAL A 37 7.45 -4.10 9.27
C VAL A 37 8.74 -4.91 9.12
N VAL A 38 9.43 -4.79 7.98
CA VAL A 38 10.70 -5.48 7.74
C VAL A 38 11.78 -5.00 8.70
N GLY A 39 11.87 -3.69 8.95
CA GLY A 39 12.83 -3.11 9.87
C GLY A 39 12.60 -3.52 11.33
N MET A 40 11.35 -3.45 11.80
CA MET A 40 10.98 -3.86 13.16
C MET A 40 11.20 -5.36 13.37
N VAL A 41 10.75 -6.22 12.46
CA VAL A 41 10.91 -7.67 12.61
C VAL A 41 12.38 -8.09 12.45
N GLY A 42 13.08 -7.53 11.46
CA GLY A 42 14.45 -7.90 11.12
C GLY A 42 15.51 -7.43 12.12
N PHE A 43 15.32 -6.25 12.73
CA PHE A 43 16.27 -5.68 13.69
C PHE A 43 15.77 -5.66 15.14
N SER A 44 14.65 -6.32 15.43
CA SER A 44 14.14 -6.45 16.81
C SER A 44 15.15 -7.17 17.71
N HIS A 45 15.59 -6.50 18.77
CA HIS A 45 16.36 -7.09 19.87
C HIS A 45 15.48 -8.00 20.77
N ILE A 46 14.16 -7.96 20.59
CA ILE A 46 13.20 -8.82 21.26
C ILE A 46 13.09 -10.12 20.46
N SER A 47 13.71 -11.16 21.00
CA SER A 47 13.68 -12.53 20.48
C SER A 47 12.25 -13.04 20.26
N ALA A 48 11.25 -12.57 21.02
CA ALA A 48 9.86 -12.93 20.82
C ALA A 48 9.27 -12.46 19.46
N VAL A 49 9.63 -11.26 18.98
CA VAL A 49 9.15 -10.75 17.68
C VAL A 49 9.82 -11.49 16.52
N HIS A 50 11.11 -11.80 16.66
CA HIS A 50 11.86 -12.55 15.66
C HIS A 50 11.38 -14.00 15.59
N ASN A 51 11.17 -14.64 16.74
CA ASN A 51 10.61 -16.00 16.83
C ASN A 51 9.17 -16.03 16.31
N ALA A 52 8.34 -15.05 16.63
CA ALA A 52 6.98 -14.97 16.09
C ALA A 52 6.95 -14.85 14.56
N ALA A 53 7.88 -14.11 13.96
CA ALA A 53 7.99 -14.03 12.50
C ALA A 53 8.44 -15.37 11.86
N HIS A 54 9.36 -16.08 12.51
CA HIS A 54 9.73 -17.44 12.13
C HIS A 54 8.55 -18.41 12.27
N ASP A 55 7.80 -18.35 13.37
CA ASP A 55 6.62 -19.19 13.63
C ASP A 55 5.50 -18.92 12.63
N VAL A 56 5.28 -17.66 12.24
CA VAL A 56 4.31 -17.28 11.19
C VAL A 56 4.75 -17.81 9.83
N ARG A 57 6.04 -17.79 9.49
CA ARG A 57 6.54 -18.42 8.26
C ARG A 57 6.30 -19.94 8.27
N HIS A 58 6.48 -20.58 9.42
CA HIS A 58 6.18 -22.01 9.58
C HIS A 58 4.67 -22.29 9.51
N ALA A 59 3.82 -21.46 10.12
CA ALA A 59 2.37 -21.58 10.07
C ALA A 59 1.77 -21.25 8.68
N ASN A 60 2.36 -20.31 7.95
CA ASN A 60 1.93 -19.95 6.59
C ASN A 60 2.39 -20.97 5.53
N ALA A 61 3.33 -21.86 5.88
CA ALA A 61 3.72 -23.01 5.07
C ALA A 61 2.90 -24.27 5.40
N PHE A 62 2.02 -24.22 6.42
CA PHE A 62 1.06 -25.29 6.66
C PHE A 62 -0.09 -25.20 5.64
N PRO A 63 -0.44 -26.30 4.96
CA PRO A 63 -1.47 -26.31 3.95
C PRO A 63 -2.83 -25.97 4.57
N CYS A 64 -3.52 -24.99 3.98
CA CYS A 64 -4.96 -24.85 4.12
C CYS A 64 -5.68 -25.83 3.19
N HIS A 65 -5.49 -27.13 3.46
CA HIS A 65 -6.40 -28.23 3.14
C HIS A 65 -6.07 -29.43 4.01
#